data_AF-A0A7H8XGJ8-F1
#
_entry.id   AF-A0A7H8XGJ8-F1
#
_cell.length_a   1.000
_cell.length_b   1.000
_cell.length_c   1.000
_cell.angle_alpha   90.00
_cell.angle_beta   90.00
_cell.angle_gamma   90.00
#
_symmetry.space_group_name_H-M   'P 1'
#
loop_
_entity.id
_entity.type
_entity.pdbx_description
1 polymer ?
#
loop_
_entity_poly.entity_id
_entity_poly.type
_entity_poly.pdbx_seq_one_letter_code
_entity_poly.pdbx_strand_id
1 'polypeptide(L)'
;MKRIVLEPLFLHAELVSALLGRNRVRRSSPASLRETVEGALSDSAPTAYELAEMLGEALPQLNIHELQRIFHEGSLRVGTLVAIEQEFTFARDRSLEGPGSSPMRFTAPMSTDADVHVHGIFNAERLAAASTAGNLVGEREVFVLGTIVRHSGRSIEIRPSFIGIRSYVKDDLDALFGVSESLRVYPSEIDQFSGVDFATPCTPSELQALHHTSEDEVKRSIAALIGEPFVAKDWGGEKSDLYTSRTSIRGNHVASAWLFKGPGANGPMTVRTLGKRGDQIDRLYSEPADLLVLQHYREIATAVVNMMSVYAHQMSRPRKFMILDGEDTAKILRAIAV
;
A
#
# COMPACT_ATOMS: atom_id res chain seq x y z
N MET A 1 -9.34 2.03 15.31
CA MET A 1 -9.44 1.64 13.89
C MET A 1 -8.83 2.78 13.09
N LYS A 2 -7.85 2.55 12.21
CA LYS A 2 -7.22 3.65 11.44
C LYS A 2 -8.27 4.28 10.52
N ARG A 3 -8.44 5.60 10.60
CA ARG A 3 -9.29 6.33 9.66
C ARG A 3 -8.47 6.72 8.44
N ILE A 4 -9.08 6.63 7.26
CA ILE A 4 -8.47 7.11 6.02
C ILE A 4 -8.94 8.55 5.79
N VAL A 5 -7.99 9.47 5.65
CA VAL A 5 -8.23 10.88 5.28
C VAL A 5 -7.79 11.07 3.84
N LEU A 6 -8.61 11.80 3.07
CA LEU A 6 -8.37 12.09 1.66
C LEU A 6 -8.29 13.60 1.45
N GLU A 7 -7.15 14.07 0.95
CA GLU A 7 -6.97 15.46 0.55
C GLU A 7 -7.09 15.56 -0.98
N PRO A 8 -8.18 16.14 -1.52
CA PRO A 8 -8.42 16.13 -2.95
C PRO A 8 -7.51 17.12 -3.70
N LEU A 9 -6.86 16.64 -4.76
CA LEU A 9 -6.28 17.49 -5.80
C LEU A 9 -7.29 17.62 -6.96
N PHE A 10 -7.93 16.51 -7.33
CA PHE A 10 -9.03 16.41 -8.30
C PHE A 10 -10.16 15.55 -7.73
N LEU A 11 -11.41 15.96 -7.97
CA LEU A 11 -12.58 15.18 -7.61
C LEU A 11 -13.70 15.31 -8.64
N HIS A 12 -14.19 14.18 -9.15
CA HIS A 12 -15.36 14.14 -10.04
C HIS A 12 -16.63 13.92 -9.23
N ALA A 13 -17.33 15.01 -8.88
CA ALA A 13 -18.43 15.01 -7.92
C ALA A 13 -19.54 13.98 -8.23
N GLU A 14 -19.93 13.84 -9.49
CA GLU A 14 -20.96 12.93 -9.96
C GLU A 14 -20.53 11.46 -9.84
N LEU A 15 -19.27 11.15 -10.18
CA LEU A 15 -18.74 9.78 -10.04
C LEU A 15 -18.59 9.41 -8.56
N VAL A 16 -18.05 10.31 -7.73
CA VAL A 16 -17.92 10.08 -6.29
C VAL A 16 -19.29 9.95 -5.61
N SER A 17 -20.25 10.82 -5.93
CA SER A 17 -21.61 10.73 -5.41
C SER A 17 -22.29 9.41 -5.81
N ALA A 18 -22.07 8.94 -7.05
CA ALA A 18 -22.59 7.65 -7.49
C ALA A 18 -21.97 6.47 -6.71
N LEU A 19 -20.66 6.53 -6.39
CA LEU A 19 -19.99 5.53 -5.55
C LEU A 19 -20.58 5.51 -4.13
N LEU A 20 -20.76 6.69 -3.52
CA LEU A 20 -21.32 6.85 -2.18
C LEU A 20 -22.79 6.40 -2.12
N GLY A 21 -23.60 6.77 -3.12
CA GLY A 21 -25.01 6.37 -3.22
C GLY A 21 -25.21 4.87 -3.33
N ARG A 22 -24.40 4.18 -4.14
CA ARG A 22 -24.41 2.71 -4.23
C ARG A 22 -24.09 2.04 -2.89
N ASN A 23 -23.16 2.60 -2.11
CA ASN A 23 -22.83 2.08 -0.79
C ASN A 23 -23.98 2.25 0.21
N ARG A 24 -24.69 3.39 0.18
CA ARG A 24 -25.87 3.63 1.03
C ARG A 24 -26.99 2.62 0.74
N VAL A 25 -27.31 2.34 -0.52
CA VAL A 25 -28.32 1.34 -0.92
C VAL A 25 -27.96 -0.07 -0.43
N ARG A 26 -26.66 -0.41 -0.38
CA ARG A 26 -26.20 -1.71 0.12
C ARG A 26 -26.33 -1.87 1.64
N ARG A 27 -26.42 -0.75 2.38
CA ARG A 27 -26.56 -0.72 3.85
C ARG A 27 -28.02 -0.70 4.33
N SER A 28 -28.98 -0.27 3.51
CA SER A 28 -30.38 -0.20 3.91
C SER A 28 -31.07 -1.57 3.86
N SER A 29 -31.29 -2.16 5.03
CA SER A 29 -32.34 -3.17 5.25
C SER A 29 -33.71 -2.46 5.26
N PRO A 30 -34.84 -3.11 4.89
CA PRO A 30 -36.15 -2.43 4.75
C PRO A 30 -36.64 -1.68 6.00
N ALA A 31 -36.07 -2.00 7.18
CA ALA A 31 -36.40 -1.36 8.44
C ALA A 31 -35.80 0.05 8.64
N SER A 32 -34.69 0.40 7.96
CA SER A 32 -34.01 1.69 8.14
C SER A 32 -34.52 2.80 7.22
N LEU A 33 -35.59 2.54 6.44
CA LEU A 33 -36.20 3.51 5.53
C LEU A 33 -37.06 4.58 6.24
N ARG A 34 -37.17 4.54 7.57
CA ARG A 34 -38.04 5.44 8.34
C ARG A 34 -37.32 6.47 9.23
N GLU A 35 -36.00 6.45 9.34
CA GLU A 35 -35.28 7.25 10.35
C GLU A 35 -34.22 8.23 9.79
N THR A 36 -34.24 8.57 8.50
CA THR A 36 -33.27 9.53 7.96
C THR A 36 -33.87 10.46 6.91
N VAL A 37 -35.04 11.04 7.21
CA VAL A 37 -35.66 12.12 6.40
C VAL A 37 -35.44 13.51 7.01
N GLU A 38 -34.94 13.62 8.24
CA GLU A 38 -34.81 14.92 8.92
C GLU A 38 -33.41 15.08 9.51
N GLY A 39 -32.49 15.65 8.73
CA GLY A 39 -31.13 15.93 9.17
C GLY A 39 -30.30 16.63 8.08
N ALA A 40 -30.52 17.93 7.95
CA ALA A 40 -29.69 18.90 7.20
C ALA A 40 -29.64 18.75 5.68
N LEU A 41 -30.71 19.20 5.01
CA LEU A 41 -30.58 19.78 3.67
C LEU A 41 -29.87 21.14 3.82
N SER A 42 -28.56 21.13 3.63
CA SER A 42 -27.91 22.30 3.04
C SER A 42 -28.37 22.37 1.58
N ASP A 43 -28.99 23.47 1.16
CA ASP A 43 -29.41 23.70 -0.23
C ASP A 43 -28.22 23.84 -1.20
N SER A 44 -26.97 23.83 -0.71
CA SER A 44 -25.76 23.83 -1.54
C SER A 44 -25.26 22.42 -1.84
N ALA A 45 -24.83 22.20 -3.08
CA ALA A 45 -24.10 20.98 -3.45
C ALA A 45 -22.82 20.87 -2.59
N PRO A 46 -22.46 19.65 -2.13
CA PRO A 46 -21.28 19.44 -1.31
C PRO A 46 -20.01 19.84 -2.06
N THR A 47 -19.07 20.44 -1.33
CA THR A 47 -17.74 20.80 -1.81
C THR A 47 -16.89 19.57 -2.10
N ALA A 48 -15.78 19.75 -2.83
CA ALA A 48 -14.83 18.68 -3.08
C ALA A 48 -14.23 18.09 -1.79
N TYR A 49 -13.98 18.92 -0.77
CA TYR A 49 -13.44 18.45 0.50
C TYR A 49 -14.46 17.65 1.31
N GLU A 50 -15.73 18.08 1.37
CA GLU A 50 -16.81 17.31 2.01
C GLU A 50 -17.03 15.96 1.32
N LEU A 51 -17.02 15.93 -0.02
CA LEU A 51 -17.11 14.66 -0.77
C LEU A 51 -15.90 13.75 -0.55
N ALA A 52 -14.70 14.32 -0.40
CA ALA A 52 -13.48 13.56 -0.12
C ALA A 52 -13.51 12.94 1.29
N GLU A 53 -13.99 13.68 2.29
CA GLU A 53 -14.21 13.18 3.65
C GLU A 53 -15.20 12.00 3.65
N MET A 54 -16.37 12.19 3.05
CA MET A 54 -17.37 11.12 2.90
C MET A 54 -16.82 9.91 2.14
N LEU A 55 -16.00 10.14 1.10
CA LEU A 55 -15.34 9.07 0.36
C LEU A 55 -14.35 8.31 1.24
N GLY A 56 -13.51 9.00 2.02
CA GLY A 56 -12.55 8.41 2.95
C GLY A 56 -13.19 7.45 3.95
N GLU A 57 -14.32 7.85 4.54
CA GLU A 57 -15.10 7.00 5.44
C GLU A 57 -15.71 5.77 4.75
N ALA A 58 -16.08 5.91 3.49
CA ALA A 58 -16.69 4.83 2.70
C ALA A 58 -15.66 3.85 2.13
N LEU A 59 -14.40 4.26 1.90
CA LEU A 59 -13.36 3.47 1.22
C LEU A 59 -13.25 2.01 1.71
N PRO A 60 -13.23 1.71 3.03
CA PRO A 60 -13.08 0.31 3.50
C PRO A 60 -14.23 -0.62 3.10
N GLN A 61 -15.37 -0.06 2.71
CA GLN A 61 -16.60 -0.79 2.36
C GLN A 61 -16.84 -0.82 0.85
N LEU A 62 -16.18 0.07 0.12
CA LEU A 62 -16.17 0.02 -1.33
C LEU A 62 -15.32 -1.18 -1.74
N ASN A 63 -15.84 -2.00 -2.65
CA ASN A 63 -15.11 -3.15 -3.20
C ASN A 63 -14.04 -2.65 -4.20
N ILE A 64 -13.05 -1.93 -3.68
CA ILE A 64 -11.94 -1.34 -4.40
C ILE A 64 -10.83 -2.38 -4.46
N HIS A 65 -10.27 -2.53 -5.65
CA HIS A 65 -9.11 -3.38 -5.87
C HIS A 65 -7.86 -2.53 -6.04
N GLU A 66 -6.76 -2.90 -5.37
CA GLU A 66 -5.46 -2.31 -5.67
C GLU A 66 -5.02 -2.75 -7.08
N LEU A 67 -4.75 -1.78 -7.97
CA LEU A 67 -4.53 -2.05 -9.40
C LEU A 67 -3.37 -3.02 -9.61
N GLN A 68 -2.25 -2.78 -8.94
CA GLN A 68 -1.06 -3.60 -9.07
C GLN A 68 -1.35 -5.05 -8.68
N ARG A 69 -2.14 -5.27 -7.62
CA ARG A 69 -2.53 -6.61 -7.16
C ARG A 69 -3.32 -7.37 -8.22
N ILE A 70 -4.42 -6.79 -8.72
CA ILE A 70 -5.26 -7.47 -9.71
C ILE A 70 -4.57 -7.63 -11.07
N PHE A 71 -3.57 -6.80 -11.37
CA PHE A 71 -2.68 -7.01 -12.51
C PHE A 71 -1.86 -8.31 -12.35
N HIS A 72 -1.18 -8.48 -11.21
CA HIS A 72 -0.33 -9.66 -10.95
C HIS A 72 -1.14 -10.95 -10.82
N GLU A 73 -2.36 -10.87 -10.28
CA GLU A 73 -3.30 -12.00 -10.24
C GLU A 73 -3.84 -12.38 -11.64
N GLY A 74 -3.70 -11.50 -12.63
CA GLY A 74 -4.29 -11.68 -13.96
C GLY A 74 -5.81 -11.52 -13.97
N SER A 75 -6.35 -10.74 -13.03
CA SER A 75 -7.79 -10.54 -12.82
C SER A 75 -8.30 -9.18 -13.33
N LEU A 76 -7.49 -8.43 -14.09
CA LEU A 76 -7.89 -7.16 -14.69
C LEU A 76 -9.15 -7.27 -15.57
N ARG A 77 -10.09 -6.36 -15.35
CA ARG A 77 -11.31 -6.22 -16.17
C ARG A 77 -11.68 -4.76 -16.34
N VAL A 78 -12.09 -4.39 -17.55
CA VAL A 78 -12.73 -3.09 -17.82
C VAL A 78 -13.98 -2.95 -16.96
N GLY A 79 -14.22 -1.75 -16.42
CA GLY A 79 -15.32 -1.45 -15.50
C GLY A 79 -15.00 -1.72 -14.03
N THR A 80 -13.83 -2.28 -13.70
CA THR A 80 -13.41 -2.50 -12.31
C THR A 80 -13.03 -1.18 -11.65
N LEU A 81 -13.56 -0.94 -10.45
CA LEU A 81 -13.15 0.15 -9.57
C LEU A 81 -11.81 -0.21 -8.93
N VAL A 82 -10.81 0.63 -9.16
CA VAL A 82 -9.43 0.41 -8.71
C VAL A 82 -8.87 1.61 -8.01
N ALA A 83 -7.95 1.34 -7.10
CA ALA A 83 -7.05 2.31 -6.52
C ALA A 83 -5.61 2.04 -6.99
N ILE A 84 -4.82 3.10 -7.09
CA ILE A 84 -3.37 3.01 -7.27
C ILE A 84 -2.70 4.20 -6.58
N GLU A 85 -1.67 3.92 -5.79
CA GLU A 85 -0.86 4.93 -5.12
C GLU A 85 0.59 4.77 -5.55
N GLN A 86 1.12 5.81 -6.21
CA GLN A 86 2.51 5.91 -6.66
C GLN A 86 2.77 7.31 -7.22
N GLU A 87 4.01 7.55 -7.66
CA GLU A 87 4.36 8.72 -8.44
C GLU A 87 3.79 8.65 -9.87
N PHE A 88 3.23 9.78 -10.31
CA PHE A 88 2.75 10.02 -11.66
C PHE A 88 3.32 11.33 -12.21
N THR A 89 3.61 11.35 -13.51
CA THR A 89 3.87 12.59 -14.24
C THR A 89 2.55 13.18 -14.74
N PHE A 90 2.30 14.44 -14.41
CA PHE A 90 1.13 15.21 -14.84
C PHE A 90 1.50 16.28 -15.86
N ALA A 91 0.72 16.37 -16.93
CA ALA A 91 0.89 17.37 -17.98
C ALA A 91 -0.46 17.87 -18.51
N ARG A 92 -0.50 19.13 -18.97
CA ARG A 92 -1.66 19.65 -19.71
C ARG A 92 -1.69 19.07 -21.12
N ASP A 93 -2.88 18.71 -21.59
CA ASP A 93 -3.07 18.22 -22.95
C ASP A 93 -3.73 19.28 -23.83
N ARG A 94 -2.92 20.25 -24.28
CA ARG A 94 -3.42 21.39 -25.09
C ARG A 94 -4.12 20.98 -26.39
N SER A 95 -3.88 19.74 -26.87
CA SER A 95 -4.51 19.24 -28.09
C SER A 95 -6.01 18.96 -27.93
N LEU A 96 -6.48 18.82 -26.69
CA LEU A 96 -7.87 18.50 -26.33
C LEU A 96 -8.57 19.68 -25.62
N GLU A 97 -7.93 20.85 -25.57
CA GLU A 97 -8.51 22.06 -24.96
C GLU A 97 -9.71 22.58 -25.76
N GLY A 98 -10.72 23.07 -25.05
CA GLY A 98 -11.93 23.65 -25.61
C GLY A 98 -12.74 24.39 -24.55
N PRO A 99 -13.86 25.03 -24.92
CA PRO A 99 -14.71 25.72 -23.94
C PRO A 99 -15.15 24.78 -22.81
N GLY A 100 -14.75 25.07 -21.57
CA GLY A 100 -15.04 24.22 -20.39
C GLY A 100 -14.25 22.90 -20.32
N SER A 101 -13.25 22.72 -21.18
CA SER A 101 -12.39 21.54 -21.24
C SER A 101 -10.93 21.97 -21.09
N SER A 102 -10.38 21.72 -19.90
CA SER A 102 -8.98 21.95 -19.55
C SER A 102 -8.30 20.61 -19.25
N PRO A 103 -8.10 19.74 -20.24
CA PRO A 103 -7.68 18.36 -20.00
C PRO A 103 -6.23 18.28 -19.50
N MET A 104 -6.04 17.40 -18.52
CA MET A 104 -4.77 17.02 -17.95
C MET A 104 -4.60 15.51 -18.06
N ARG A 105 -3.38 15.09 -18.40
CA ARG A 105 -2.96 13.70 -18.46
C ARG A 105 -2.12 13.36 -17.25
N PHE A 106 -2.31 12.18 -16.70
CA PHE A 106 -1.36 11.55 -15.79
C PHE A 106 -0.84 10.26 -16.42
N THR A 107 0.44 9.97 -16.22
CA THR A 107 1.09 8.77 -16.77
C THR A 107 2.24 8.32 -15.88
N ALA A 108 2.43 7.02 -15.76
CA ALA A 108 3.60 6.42 -15.15
C ALA A 108 3.78 4.96 -15.57
N PRO A 109 5.02 4.42 -15.59
CA PRO A 109 5.21 2.99 -15.45
C PRO A 109 4.67 2.53 -14.08
N MET A 110 4.14 1.30 -14.01
CA MET A 110 3.59 0.76 -12.78
C MET A 110 4.73 0.47 -11.80
N SER A 111 4.58 0.89 -10.55
CA SER A 111 5.64 0.83 -9.53
C SER A 111 6.11 -0.58 -9.17
N THR A 112 5.33 -1.61 -9.53
CA THR A 112 5.65 -3.04 -9.33
C THR A 112 6.04 -3.77 -10.60
N ASP A 113 5.89 -3.15 -11.78
CA ASP A 113 6.27 -3.68 -13.08
C ASP A 113 6.46 -2.54 -14.09
N ALA A 114 7.72 -2.17 -14.33
CA ALA A 114 8.05 -1.04 -15.19
C ALA A 114 7.65 -1.23 -16.67
N ASP A 115 7.36 -2.48 -17.08
CA ASP A 115 6.92 -2.81 -18.43
C ASP A 115 5.45 -2.47 -18.70
N VAL A 116 4.70 -2.10 -17.66
CA VAL A 116 3.27 -1.80 -17.68
C VAL A 116 3.08 -0.31 -17.43
N HIS A 117 2.34 0.38 -18.30
CA HIS A 117 2.07 1.81 -18.17
C HIS A 117 0.64 2.07 -17.73
N VAL A 118 0.47 2.89 -16.69
CA VAL A 118 -0.81 3.35 -16.17
C VAL A 118 -0.99 4.82 -16.57
N HIS A 119 -2.14 5.16 -17.13
CA HIS A 119 -2.41 6.52 -17.57
C HIS A 119 -3.90 6.86 -17.52
N GLY A 120 -4.21 8.14 -17.65
CA GLY A 120 -5.58 8.62 -17.80
C GLY A 120 -5.63 10.10 -18.09
N ILE A 121 -6.85 10.58 -18.35
CA ILE A 121 -7.14 11.99 -18.62
C ILE A 121 -8.26 12.44 -17.69
N PHE A 122 -8.15 13.66 -17.19
CA PHE A 122 -9.20 14.33 -16.42
C PHE A 122 -9.28 15.80 -16.78
N ASN A 123 -10.36 16.46 -16.40
CA ASN A 123 -10.57 17.88 -16.67
C ASN A 123 -10.15 18.72 -15.45
N ALA A 124 -9.22 19.66 -15.65
CA ALA A 124 -8.71 20.55 -14.61
C ALA A 124 -9.78 21.49 -14.03
N GLU A 125 -10.91 21.69 -14.72
CA GLU A 125 -12.07 22.40 -14.17
C GLU A 125 -12.66 21.73 -12.91
N ARG A 126 -12.24 20.48 -12.62
CA ARG A 126 -12.67 19.70 -11.45
C ARG A 126 -11.58 19.56 -10.38
N LEU A 127 -10.56 20.41 -10.43
CA LEU A 127 -9.57 20.51 -9.37
C LEU A 127 -10.19 21.10 -8.10
N ALA A 128 -9.76 20.63 -6.94
CA ALA A 128 -10.33 21.05 -5.65
C ALA A 128 -10.03 22.52 -5.31
N ALA A 129 -8.94 23.07 -5.85
CA ALA A 129 -8.56 24.47 -5.70
C ALA A 129 -7.89 24.99 -6.98
N ALA A 130 -8.05 26.29 -7.24
CA ALA A 130 -7.48 26.95 -8.43
C ALA A 130 -5.94 26.90 -8.44
N SER A 131 -5.30 26.95 -7.26
CA SER A 131 -3.84 26.83 -7.10
C SER A 131 -3.31 25.43 -7.45
N THR A 132 -4.16 24.39 -7.42
CA THR A 132 -3.76 23.02 -7.72
C THR A 132 -3.33 22.84 -9.18
N ALA A 133 -3.88 23.61 -10.12
CA ALA A 133 -3.59 23.45 -11.56
C ALA A 133 -2.14 23.77 -11.92
N GLY A 134 -1.53 24.75 -11.24
CA GLY A 134 -0.11 25.09 -11.40
C GLY A 134 0.80 24.13 -10.64
N ASN A 135 0.35 23.67 -9.47
CA ASN A 135 1.13 22.82 -8.57
C ASN A 135 1.10 21.33 -8.93
N LEU A 136 0.14 20.87 -9.74
CA LEU A 136 0.01 19.46 -10.08
C LEU A 136 0.94 19.03 -11.21
N VAL A 137 1.35 19.94 -12.10
CA VAL A 137 2.24 19.63 -13.23
C VAL A 137 3.60 19.14 -12.74
N GLY A 138 4.13 18.09 -13.39
CA GLY A 138 5.36 17.41 -13.01
C GLY A 138 5.10 16.09 -12.30
N GLU A 139 6.11 15.60 -11.58
CA GLU A 139 6.06 14.34 -10.84
C GLU A 139 5.40 14.54 -9.47
N ARG A 140 4.37 13.75 -9.18
CA ARG A 140 3.64 13.80 -7.90
C ARG A 140 3.29 12.40 -7.43
N GLU A 141 3.62 12.10 -6.18
CA GLU A 141 3.10 10.93 -5.49
C GLU A 141 1.64 11.19 -5.08
N VAL A 142 0.73 10.38 -5.62
CA VAL A 142 -0.71 10.56 -5.42
C VAL A 142 -1.42 9.23 -5.30
N PHE A 143 -2.53 9.28 -4.59
CA PHE A 143 -3.58 8.26 -4.58
C PHE A 143 -4.60 8.56 -5.69
N VAL A 144 -4.74 7.63 -6.64
CA VAL A 144 -5.74 7.68 -7.72
C VAL A 144 -6.80 6.62 -7.47
N LEU A 145 -8.06 7.03 -7.38
CA LEU A 145 -9.23 6.14 -7.41
C LEU A 145 -9.95 6.35 -8.73
N GLY A 146 -10.25 5.27 -9.44
CA GLY A 146 -10.94 5.36 -10.72
C GLY A 146 -11.41 4.02 -11.26
N THR A 147 -11.97 4.05 -12.46
CA THR A 147 -12.44 2.84 -13.14
C THR A 147 -11.52 2.52 -14.31
N ILE A 148 -11.15 1.25 -14.49
CA ILE A 148 -10.43 0.80 -15.68
C ILE A 148 -11.36 0.96 -16.89
N VAL A 149 -10.97 1.76 -17.87
CA VAL A 149 -11.74 1.96 -19.11
C VAL A 149 -11.18 1.20 -20.29
N ARG A 150 -9.87 0.90 -20.27
CA ARG A 150 -9.19 0.14 -21.32
C ARG A 150 -7.93 -0.52 -20.77
N HIS A 151 -7.59 -1.71 -21.26
CA HIS A 151 -6.27 -2.29 -21.05
C HIS A 151 -5.82 -3.15 -22.24
N SER A 152 -4.51 -3.23 -22.47
CA SER A 152 -3.88 -4.11 -23.48
C SER A 152 -2.79 -5.00 -22.87
N GLY A 153 -2.81 -5.19 -21.55
CA GLY A 153 -1.83 -5.98 -20.80
C GLY A 153 -0.56 -5.20 -20.44
N ARG A 154 -0.08 -4.29 -21.29
CA ARG A 154 1.06 -3.39 -20.98
C ARG A 154 0.68 -1.92 -20.86
N SER A 155 -0.57 -1.60 -21.15
CA SER A 155 -1.12 -0.26 -21.00
C SER A 155 -2.49 -0.38 -20.33
N ILE A 156 -2.69 0.38 -19.27
CA ILE A 156 -3.91 0.42 -18.47
C ILE A 156 -4.37 1.87 -18.42
N GLU A 157 -5.60 2.10 -18.86
CA GLU A 157 -6.23 3.42 -18.84
C GLU A 157 -7.27 3.48 -17.73
N ILE A 158 -7.12 4.48 -16.85
CA ILE A 158 -8.00 4.73 -15.72
C ILE A 158 -8.76 6.03 -15.97
N ARG A 159 -10.08 5.98 -15.83
CA ARG A 159 -10.90 7.18 -15.68
C ARG A 159 -10.96 7.53 -14.19
N PRO A 160 -10.30 8.61 -13.74
CA PRO A 160 -10.24 8.93 -12.31
C PRO A 160 -11.59 9.50 -11.84
N SER A 161 -12.00 9.10 -10.64
CA SER A 161 -13.02 9.77 -9.84
C SER A 161 -12.42 10.66 -8.75
N PHE A 162 -11.22 10.32 -8.29
CA PHE A 162 -10.46 11.08 -7.29
C PHE A 162 -8.96 10.98 -7.58
N ILE A 163 -8.23 12.07 -7.39
CA ILE A 163 -6.77 12.11 -7.32
C ILE A 163 -6.42 13.00 -6.12
N GLY A 164 -5.54 12.55 -5.25
CA GLY A 164 -5.19 13.31 -4.05
C GLY A 164 -4.17 12.62 -3.17
N ILE A 165 -4.05 13.09 -1.93
CA ILE A 165 -3.19 12.48 -0.91
C ILE A 165 -4.06 11.63 0.00
N ARG A 166 -3.57 10.44 0.35
CA ARG A 166 -4.21 9.55 1.30
C ARG A 166 -3.35 9.42 2.55
N SER A 167 -3.97 9.65 3.70
CA SER A 167 -3.32 9.57 5.01
C SER A 167 -4.06 8.61 5.93
N TYR A 168 -3.32 7.95 6.83
CA TYR A 168 -3.90 7.13 7.88
C TYR A 168 -3.73 7.84 9.21
N VAL A 169 -4.84 8.11 9.88
CA VAL A 169 -4.85 8.84 11.15
C VAL A 169 -5.41 7.96 12.24
N LYS A 170 -4.87 8.07 13.45
CA LYS A 170 -5.33 7.29 14.59
C LYS A 170 -6.60 7.88 15.19
N ASP A 171 -6.68 9.20 15.23
CA ASP A 171 -7.78 9.97 15.80
C ASP A 171 -7.94 11.34 15.09
N ASP A 172 -8.87 12.16 15.59
CA ASP A 172 -9.14 13.49 15.04
C ASP A 172 -8.03 14.51 15.32
N LEU A 173 -7.25 14.31 16.37
CA LEU A 173 -6.11 15.19 16.66
C LEU A 173 -5.00 14.97 15.63
N ASP A 174 -4.66 13.70 15.35
CA ASP A 174 -3.70 13.36 14.30
C ASP A 174 -4.12 13.94 12.94
N ALA A 175 -5.41 13.87 12.62
CA ALA A 175 -5.94 14.46 11.39
C ALA A 175 -5.80 15.99 11.36
N LEU A 176 -6.11 16.67 12.46
CA LEU A 176 -6.00 18.13 12.56
C LEU A 176 -4.55 18.62 12.41
N PHE A 177 -3.58 17.85 12.92
CA PHE A 177 -2.16 18.18 12.84
C PHE A 177 -1.46 17.61 11.60
N GLY A 178 -2.18 16.93 10.69
CA GLY A 178 -1.61 16.32 9.51
C GLY A 178 -0.63 15.18 9.82
N VAL A 179 -0.77 14.53 10.97
CA VAL A 179 0.08 13.42 11.41
C VAL A 179 -0.47 12.13 10.79
N SER A 180 0.23 11.62 9.77
CA SER A 180 -0.09 10.34 9.13
C SER A 180 0.76 9.22 9.73
N GLU A 181 0.13 8.10 10.09
CA GLU A 181 0.82 6.90 10.54
C GLU A 181 1.38 6.14 9.34
N SER A 182 2.72 6.08 9.24
CA SER A 182 3.39 5.19 8.29
C SER A 182 2.99 3.74 8.53
N LEU A 183 2.63 3.03 7.45
CA LEU A 183 2.46 1.58 7.48
C LEU A 183 3.80 0.84 7.42
N ARG A 184 4.87 1.49 7.00
CA ARG A 184 6.21 0.92 7.05
C ARG A 184 6.80 1.05 8.46
N VAL A 185 7.29 -0.07 8.97
CA VAL A 185 8.03 -0.19 10.23
C VAL A 185 9.49 -0.48 9.88
N TYR A 186 10.40 0.24 10.54
CA TYR A 186 11.83 -0.01 10.42
C TYR A 186 12.33 -0.97 11.50
N PRO A 187 13.42 -1.71 11.26
CA PRO A 187 13.94 -2.70 12.21
C PRO A 187 14.29 -2.08 13.57
N SER A 188 14.79 -0.85 13.58
CA SER A 188 15.11 -0.08 14.79
C SER A 188 13.89 0.25 15.67
N GLU A 189 12.67 0.06 15.16
CA GLU A 189 11.42 0.28 15.92
C GLU A 189 10.90 -0.98 16.60
N ILE A 190 11.53 -2.14 16.36
CA ILE A 190 11.19 -3.41 17.00
C ILE A 190 11.92 -3.48 18.34
N ASP A 191 11.18 -3.63 19.44
CA ASP A 191 11.78 -3.55 20.78
C ASP A 191 12.79 -4.69 21.01
N GLN A 192 12.53 -5.87 20.43
CA GLN A 192 13.43 -7.02 20.49
C GLN A 192 14.75 -6.78 19.74
N PHE A 193 14.81 -5.78 18.86
CA PHE A 193 16.04 -5.38 18.14
C PHE A 193 16.74 -4.19 18.79
N SER A 194 16.34 -3.77 20.00
CA SER A 194 16.96 -2.63 20.70
C SER A 194 18.46 -2.77 20.99
N GLY A 195 18.98 -4.00 21.04
CA GLY A 195 20.42 -4.27 21.18
C GLY A 195 21.20 -4.28 19.86
N VAL A 196 20.52 -4.11 18.72
CA VAL A 196 21.15 -4.14 17.40
C VAL A 196 21.62 -2.75 16.99
N ASP A 197 22.90 -2.61 16.70
CA ASP A 197 23.43 -1.38 16.11
C ASP A 197 23.17 -1.35 14.59
N PHE A 198 22.09 -0.67 14.21
CA PHE A 198 21.74 -0.45 12.81
C PHE A 198 22.49 0.72 12.15
N ALA A 199 23.17 1.57 12.94
CA ALA A 199 23.89 2.73 12.44
C ALA A 199 25.26 2.35 11.86
N THR A 200 25.93 1.36 12.47
CA THR A 200 27.22 0.86 11.99
C THR A 200 27.03 -0.06 10.77
N PRO A 201 27.59 0.29 9.59
CA PRO A 201 27.51 -0.56 8.40
C PRO A 201 28.13 -1.94 8.60
N CYS A 202 27.71 -2.89 7.78
CA CYS A 202 28.36 -4.20 7.75
C CYS A 202 29.67 -4.17 6.97
N THR A 203 30.61 -5.00 7.42
CA THR A 203 31.83 -5.30 6.68
C THR A 203 31.53 -6.23 5.50
N PRO A 204 32.35 -6.22 4.43
CA PRO A 204 32.20 -7.18 3.33
C PRO A 204 32.24 -8.65 3.78
N SER A 205 33.01 -8.98 4.82
CA SER A 205 33.07 -10.33 5.40
C SER A 205 31.76 -10.75 6.06
N GLU A 206 31.07 -9.84 6.75
CA GLU A 206 29.76 -10.12 7.36
C GLU A 206 28.70 -10.38 6.29
N LEU A 207 28.69 -9.58 5.22
CA LEU A 207 27.80 -9.80 4.08
C LEU A 207 28.13 -11.12 3.36
N GLN A 208 29.41 -11.45 3.20
CA GLN A 208 29.85 -12.72 2.61
C GLN A 208 29.48 -13.94 3.48
N ALA A 209 29.43 -13.78 4.80
CA ALA A 209 28.97 -14.83 5.71
C ALA A 209 27.49 -15.17 5.46
N LEU A 210 26.64 -14.15 5.22
CA LEU A 210 25.21 -14.37 4.91
C LEU A 210 24.95 -15.24 3.67
N HIS A 211 25.86 -15.23 2.68
CA HIS A 211 25.74 -16.12 1.51
C HIS A 211 25.82 -17.61 1.88
N HIS A 212 26.39 -17.92 3.04
CA HIS A 212 26.55 -19.28 3.55
C HIS A 212 25.59 -19.58 4.71
N THR A 213 24.88 -18.58 5.22
CA THR A 213 23.85 -18.73 6.24
C THR A 213 22.57 -19.25 5.61
N SER A 214 22.05 -20.35 6.15
CA SER A 214 20.81 -20.94 5.63
C SER A 214 19.56 -20.13 6.03
N GLU A 215 18.47 -20.27 5.27
CA GLU A 215 17.18 -19.65 5.61
C GLU A 215 16.68 -20.09 7.00
N ASP A 216 16.84 -21.37 7.34
CA ASP A 216 16.47 -21.93 8.66
C ASP A 216 17.32 -21.34 9.80
N GLU A 217 18.61 -21.08 9.56
CA GLU A 217 19.50 -20.45 10.54
C GLU A 217 19.12 -18.99 10.80
N VAL A 218 18.79 -18.22 9.75
CA VAL A 218 18.27 -16.85 9.89
C VAL A 218 16.94 -16.86 10.64
N LYS A 219 16.00 -17.73 10.23
CA LYS A 219 14.68 -17.89 10.86
C LYS A 219 14.80 -18.20 12.35
N ARG A 220 15.65 -19.16 12.74
CA ARG A 220 15.88 -19.52 14.15
C ARG A 220 16.54 -18.42 14.95
N SER A 221 17.53 -17.74 14.39
CA SER A 221 18.22 -16.62 15.03
C SER A 221 17.24 -15.48 15.34
N ILE A 222 16.42 -15.09 14.37
CA ILE A 222 15.39 -14.06 14.54
C ILE A 222 14.28 -14.52 15.51
N ALA A 223 13.82 -15.76 15.40
CA ALA A 223 12.85 -16.31 16.35
C ALA A 223 13.37 -16.29 17.80
N ALA A 224 14.63 -16.66 18.01
CA ALA A 224 15.27 -16.60 19.32
C ALA A 224 15.35 -15.17 19.86
N LEU A 225 15.70 -14.20 19.01
CA LEU A 225 15.73 -12.78 19.39
C LEU A 225 14.34 -12.22 19.73
N ILE A 226 13.31 -12.65 18.98
CA ILE A 226 11.90 -12.32 19.29
C ILE A 226 11.44 -13.02 20.59
N GLY A 227 12.15 -14.08 21.00
CA GLY A 227 11.81 -14.94 22.12
C GLY A 227 10.70 -15.92 21.79
N GLU A 228 10.54 -16.32 20.53
CA GLU A 228 9.58 -17.33 20.06
C GLU A 228 10.12 -18.75 20.30
N PRO A 229 9.55 -19.52 21.25
CA PRO A 229 10.04 -20.86 21.57
C PRO A 229 9.64 -21.92 20.53
N PHE A 230 8.61 -21.69 19.72
CA PHE A 230 8.04 -22.70 18.83
C PHE A 230 8.25 -22.34 17.35
N VAL A 231 9.42 -22.68 16.82
CA VAL A 231 9.70 -22.57 15.38
C VAL A 231 9.21 -23.83 14.66
N ALA A 232 8.10 -23.72 13.93
CA ALA A 232 7.54 -24.83 13.17
C ALA A 232 8.45 -25.23 11.99
N LYS A 233 8.44 -26.53 11.66
CA LYS A 233 9.09 -27.06 10.45
C LYS A 233 8.29 -26.65 9.21
N ASP A 234 9.01 -26.36 8.14
CA ASP A 234 8.43 -25.94 6.86
C ASP A 234 7.58 -27.07 6.26
N TRP A 235 6.42 -26.71 5.72
CA TRP A 235 5.53 -27.64 5.03
C TRP A 235 4.83 -26.96 3.85
N GLY A 236 4.51 -27.74 2.80
CA GLY A 236 4.16 -27.22 1.47
C GLY A 236 2.95 -26.28 1.34
N GLY A 237 2.21 -26.02 2.41
CA GLY A 237 1.07 -25.10 2.44
C GLY A 237 1.24 -23.89 3.36
N GLU A 238 2.44 -23.64 3.89
CA GLU A 238 2.67 -22.50 4.80
C GLU A 238 2.45 -21.15 4.12
N LYS A 239 1.79 -20.23 4.80
CA LYS A 239 1.53 -18.89 4.26
C LYS A 239 2.65 -17.90 4.63
N SER A 240 3.35 -18.19 5.72
CA SER A 240 4.52 -17.51 6.23
C SER A 240 5.46 -18.54 6.85
N ASP A 241 6.74 -18.22 6.91
CA ASP A 241 7.78 -19.10 7.47
C ASP A 241 7.81 -19.01 9.01
N LEU A 242 7.37 -17.89 9.58
CA LEU A 242 7.21 -17.71 11.02
C LEU A 242 5.98 -16.84 11.31
N TYR A 243 5.12 -17.29 12.22
CA TYR A 243 4.04 -16.51 12.79
C TYR A 243 4.19 -16.43 14.31
N THR A 244 4.08 -15.24 14.89
CA THR A 244 4.20 -15.05 16.34
C THR A 244 3.41 -13.83 16.82
N SER A 245 3.01 -13.83 18.09
CA SER A 245 2.37 -12.68 18.77
C SER A 245 3.32 -11.96 19.71
N ARG A 246 4.62 -12.29 19.68
CA ARG A 246 5.61 -11.84 20.66
C ARG A 246 6.37 -10.59 20.22
N THR A 247 6.35 -10.26 18.93
CA THR A 247 6.92 -9.01 18.41
C THR A 247 6.26 -7.81 19.07
N SER A 248 7.04 -6.79 19.41
CA SER A 248 6.50 -5.52 19.90
C SER A 248 7.12 -4.32 19.19
N ILE A 249 6.30 -3.31 18.94
CA ILE A 249 6.67 -2.05 18.31
C ILE A 249 6.42 -0.95 19.34
N ARG A 250 7.49 -0.30 19.82
CA ARG A 250 7.42 0.79 20.79
C ARG A 250 6.57 0.42 22.02
N GLY A 251 6.82 -0.77 22.57
CA GLY A 251 6.15 -1.33 23.75
C GLY A 251 4.78 -2.00 23.49
N ASN A 252 4.27 -1.99 22.26
CA ASN A 252 2.97 -2.60 21.94
C ASN A 252 3.16 -3.95 21.23
N HIS A 253 2.66 -5.03 21.81
CA HIS A 253 2.68 -6.35 21.17
C HIS A 253 1.79 -6.36 19.91
N VAL A 254 2.30 -6.99 18.86
CA VAL A 254 1.63 -7.15 17.57
C VAL A 254 1.80 -8.57 17.05
N ALA A 255 0.76 -9.12 16.43
CA ALA A 255 0.90 -10.34 15.66
C ALA A 255 1.76 -10.05 14.42
N SER A 256 2.79 -10.87 14.19
CA SER A 256 3.68 -10.74 13.05
C SER A 256 3.77 -12.04 12.26
N ALA A 257 3.86 -11.91 10.94
CA ALA A 257 4.12 -13.01 10.02
C ALA A 257 5.34 -12.66 9.16
N TRP A 258 6.22 -13.64 8.95
CA TRP A 258 7.53 -13.43 8.34
C TRP A 258 7.71 -14.34 7.13
N LEU A 259 8.24 -13.76 6.06
CA LEU A 259 8.71 -14.48 4.88
C LEU A 259 10.23 -14.32 4.82
N PHE A 260 10.98 -15.38 5.13
CA PHE A 260 12.42 -15.48 5.00
C PHE A 260 12.77 -16.01 3.63
N LYS A 261 13.78 -15.45 2.98
CA LYS A 261 14.27 -15.94 1.69
C LYS A 261 15.79 -15.97 1.67
N GLY A 262 16.32 -17.18 1.69
CA GLY A 262 17.76 -17.46 1.69
C GLY A 262 18.39 -17.49 0.28
N PRO A 263 19.64 -17.94 0.18
CA PRO A 263 20.45 -17.86 -1.04
C PRO A 263 20.05 -18.81 -2.18
N GLY A 264 18.93 -19.55 -2.05
CA GLY A 264 18.48 -20.51 -3.07
C GLY A 264 18.20 -19.91 -4.44
N ALA A 265 17.85 -18.62 -4.50
CA ALA A 265 17.80 -17.83 -5.73
C ALA A 265 18.98 -16.85 -5.74
N ASN A 266 19.95 -17.07 -6.63
CA ASN A 266 21.10 -16.19 -6.77
C ASN A 266 20.68 -14.79 -7.26
N GLY A 267 21.02 -13.74 -6.49
CA GLY A 267 20.90 -12.35 -6.93
C GLY A 267 20.00 -11.51 -6.00
N PRO A 268 19.67 -10.27 -6.40
CA PRO A 268 18.72 -9.44 -5.66
C PRO A 268 17.32 -10.05 -5.72
N MET A 269 16.53 -9.81 -4.67
CA MET A 269 15.14 -10.24 -4.64
C MET A 269 14.31 -9.39 -5.61
N THR A 270 13.61 -10.05 -6.53
CA THR A 270 12.68 -9.42 -7.47
C THR A 270 11.28 -10.00 -7.31
N VAL A 271 10.25 -9.38 -7.90
CA VAL A 271 8.88 -9.91 -7.87
C VAL A 271 8.83 -11.33 -8.46
N ARG A 272 9.70 -11.65 -9.43
CA ARG A 272 9.80 -12.97 -10.06
C ARG A 272 10.40 -14.03 -9.15
N THR A 273 11.27 -13.66 -8.20
CA THR A 273 11.89 -14.61 -7.26
C THR A 273 10.97 -14.96 -6.10
N LEU A 274 9.87 -14.23 -5.91
CA LEU A 274 8.86 -14.45 -4.86
C LEU A 274 7.71 -15.39 -5.32
N GLY A 275 8.07 -16.46 -6.03
CA GLY A 275 7.12 -17.43 -6.57
C GLY A 275 6.52 -17.06 -7.93
N LYS A 276 5.61 -17.90 -8.44
CA LYS A 276 5.06 -17.76 -9.79
C LYS A 276 4.06 -16.59 -9.79
N ARG A 277 4.55 -15.41 -10.19
CA ARG A 277 3.86 -14.10 -10.20
C ARG A 277 3.80 -13.37 -8.85
N GLY A 278 4.74 -13.62 -7.93
CA GLY A 278 4.75 -12.92 -6.64
C GLY A 278 3.69 -13.40 -5.63
N ASP A 279 3.20 -14.63 -5.80
CA ASP A 279 2.15 -15.23 -4.97
C ASP A 279 2.56 -15.42 -3.51
N GLN A 280 3.86 -15.44 -3.20
CA GLN A 280 4.33 -15.51 -1.81
C GLN A 280 3.95 -14.28 -1.00
N ILE A 281 3.91 -13.07 -1.60
CA ILE A 281 3.42 -11.87 -0.92
C ILE A 281 1.91 -11.98 -0.66
N ASP A 282 1.12 -12.43 -1.65
CA ASP A 282 -0.32 -12.63 -1.43
C ASP A 282 -0.59 -13.63 -0.29
N ARG A 283 0.15 -14.74 -0.25
CA ARG A 283 0.09 -15.74 0.83
C ARG A 283 0.45 -15.13 2.18
N LEU A 284 1.55 -14.38 2.27
CA LEU A 284 1.97 -13.68 3.48
C LEU A 284 0.87 -12.73 3.98
N TYR A 285 0.26 -11.94 3.08
CA TYR A 285 -0.84 -11.04 3.44
C TYR A 285 -2.17 -11.76 3.69
N SER A 286 -2.29 -13.04 3.39
CA SER A 286 -3.43 -13.85 3.83
C SER A 286 -3.33 -14.29 5.30
N GLU A 287 -2.19 -14.04 5.96
CA GLU A 287 -2.01 -14.31 7.38
C GLU A 287 -2.81 -13.32 8.25
N PRO A 288 -3.31 -13.76 9.41
CA PRO A 288 -4.03 -12.90 10.34
C PRO A 288 -3.10 -11.98 11.17
N ALA A 289 -1.91 -11.64 10.69
CA ALA A 289 -0.95 -10.77 11.37
C ALA A 289 -1.22 -9.28 11.12
N ASP A 290 -0.72 -8.44 12.04
CA ASP A 290 -0.77 -6.98 11.99
C ASP A 290 0.51 -6.36 11.40
N LEU A 291 1.64 -7.08 11.53
CA LEU A 291 2.93 -6.77 10.91
C LEU A 291 3.34 -7.89 9.95
N LEU A 292 3.55 -7.56 8.68
CA LEU A 292 4.06 -8.50 7.67
C LEU A 292 5.51 -8.18 7.35
N VAL A 293 6.40 -9.15 7.53
CA VAL A 293 7.84 -8.95 7.36
C VAL A 293 8.35 -9.74 6.18
N LEU A 294 9.12 -9.08 5.31
CA LEU A 294 9.86 -9.72 4.24
C LEU A 294 11.35 -9.59 4.52
N GLN A 295 12.03 -10.72 4.60
CA GLN A 295 13.47 -10.79 4.80
C GLN A 295 14.16 -11.43 3.58
N HIS A 296 15.31 -10.88 3.20
CA HIS A 296 16.19 -11.47 2.20
C HIS A 296 17.66 -11.32 2.59
N TYR A 297 18.50 -12.27 2.17
CA TYR A 297 19.94 -12.26 2.45
C TYR A 297 20.77 -11.22 1.68
N ARG A 298 20.17 -10.54 0.68
CA ARG A 298 20.79 -9.51 -0.18
C ARG A 298 19.86 -8.31 -0.42
N GLU A 299 20.23 -7.45 -1.36
CA GLU A 299 19.40 -6.34 -1.82
C GLU A 299 17.99 -6.81 -2.25
N ILE A 300 16.99 -6.00 -1.93
CA ILE A 300 15.59 -6.20 -2.31
C ILE A 300 15.22 -5.11 -3.31
N ALA A 301 14.78 -5.50 -4.51
CA ALA A 301 14.44 -4.54 -5.55
C ALA A 301 13.24 -3.65 -5.15
N THR A 302 13.26 -2.39 -5.59
CA THR A 302 12.19 -1.41 -5.30
C THR A 302 10.79 -1.91 -5.67
N ALA A 303 10.66 -2.68 -6.76
CA ALA A 303 9.38 -3.26 -7.17
C ALA A 303 8.78 -4.22 -6.12
N VAL A 304 9.62 -4.94 -5.37
CA VAL A 304 9.20 -5.83 -4.28
C VAL A 304 8.74 -5.01 -3.07
N VAL A 305 9.50 -3.95 -2.73
CA VAL A 305 9.14 -3.00 -1.68
C VAL A 305 7.78 -2.36 -1.97
N ASN A 306 7.57 -1.92 -3.22
CA ASN A 306 6.31 -1.34 -3.67
C ASN A 306 5.18 -2.36 -3.61
N MET A 307 5.43 -3.63 -3.93
CA MET A 307 4.42 -4.69 -3.78
C MET A 307 4.01 -4.87 -2.32
N MET A 308 4.96 -4.97 -1.39
CA MET A 308 4.66 -5.02 0.05
C MET A 308 3.83 -3.81 0.49
N SER A 309 4.20 -2.60 0.03
CA SER A 309 3.43 -1.39 0.29
C SER A 309 2.00 -1.50 -0.23
N VAL A 310 1.78 -1.90 -1.49
CA VAL A 310 0.43 -2.06 -2.07
C VAL A 310 -0.44 -2.97 -1.22
N TYR A 311 0.07 -4.13 -0.79
CA TYR A 311 -0.70 -5.06 0.03
C TYR A 311 -0.96 -4.54 1.44
N ALA A 312 -0.01 -3.82 2.05
CA ALA A 312 -0.18 -3.13 3.33
C ALA A 312 -1.29 -2.08 3.28
N HIS A 313 -1.46 -1.44 2.12
CA HIS A 313 -2.39 -0.34 1.91
C HIS A 313 -3.82 -0.78 1.56
N GLN A 314 -4.11 -2.09 1.54
CA GLN A 314 -5.43 -2.64 1.24
C GLN A 314 -6.52 -1.98 2.10
N MET A 315 -7.42 -1.24 1.44
CA MET A 315 -8.43 -0.36 2.08
C MET A 315 -9.24 -1.00 3.20
N SER A 316 -9.63 -2.27 3.02
CA SER A 316 -10.46 -2.99 3.99
C SER A 316 -9.71 -3.37 5.27
N ARG A 317 -8.37 -3.49 5.19
CA ARG A 317 -7.52 -3.90 6.31
C ARG A 317 -6.08 -3.38 6.13
N PRO A 318 -5.84 -2.09 6.36
CA PRO A 318 -4.50 -1.53 6.33
C PRO A 318 -3.63 -2.20 7.41
N ARG A 319 -2.43 -2.65 7.05
CA ARG A 319 -1.52 -3.39 7.94
C ARG A 319 -0.11 -2.86 7.85
N LYS A 320 0.68 -3.10 8.90
CA LYS A 320 2.08 -2.71 8.92
C LYS A 320 2.92 -3.69 8.11
N PHE A 321 4.01 -3.21 7.55
CA PHE A 321 5.01 -4.06 6.91
C PHE A 321 6.43 -3.62 7.25
N MET A 322 7.35 -4.58 7.21
CA MET A 322 8.78 -4.33 7.42
C MET A 322 9.57 -5.10 6.35
N ILE A 323 10.68 -4.50 5.92
CA ILE A 323 11.63 -5.10 4.99
C ILE A 323 12.94 -5.25 5.73
N LEU A 324 13.57 -6.41 5.59
CA LEU A 324 14.91 -6.70 6.07
C LEU A 324 15.75 -7.16 4.89
N ASP A 325 16.65 -6.31 4.40
CA ASP A 325 17.59 -6.73 3.37
C ASP A 325 18.81 -7.45 3.98
N GLY A 326 19.80 -7.74 3.14
CA GLY A 326 21.03 -8.41 3.59
C GLY A 326 21.80 -7.62 4.64
N GLU A 327 21.83 -6.28 4.56
CA GLU A 327 22.55 -5.48 5.54
C GLU A 327 21.84 -5.49 6.89
N ASP A 328 20.51 -5.31 6.89
CA ASP A 328 19.70 -5.42 8.11
C ASP A 328 19.84 -6.80 8.76
N THR A 329 19.80 -7.86 7.93
CA THR A 329 19.94 -9.24 8.41
C THR A 329 21.32 -9.47 9.03
N ALA A 330 22.40 -9.01 8.39
CA ALA A 330 23.75 -9.15 8.92
C ALA A 330 23.94 -8.39 10.23
N LYS A 331 23.38 -7.18 10.35
CA LYS A 331 23.39 -6.39 11.59
C LYS A 331 22.71 -7.12 12.74
N ILE A 332 21.56 -7.75 12.48
CA ILE A 332 20.83 -8.56 13.47
C ILE A 332 21.67 -9.77 13.88
N LEU A 333 22.22 -10.54 12.93
CA LEU A 333 23.02 -11.72 13.26
C LEU A 333 24.32 -11.37 14.01
N ARG A 334 24.96 -10.23 13.67
CA ARG A 334 26.13 -9.71 14.38
C ARG A 334 25.84 -9.50 15.87
N ALA A 335 24.66 -8.98 16.21
CA ALA A 335 24.26 -8.76 17.60
C ALA A 335 24.01 -10.07 18.38
N ILE A 336 23.66 -11.16 17.67
CA ILE A 336 23.40 -12.49 18.26
C ILE A 336 24.70 -13.29 18.43
N ALA A 337 25.71 -13.05 17.58
CA ALA A 337 26.98 -13.76 17.59
C ALA A 337 27.95 -13.38 18.74
N VAL A 338 27.52 -12.50 19.65
CA VAL A 338 28.27 -12.04 20.84
C VAL A 338 27.80 -12.78 22.08
#